data_AF-A0A453DNC4-F1
#
_entry.id   AF-A0A453DNC4-F1
#
_cell.length_a   1.000
_cell.length_b   1.000
_cell.length_c   1.000
_cell.angle_alpha   90.00
_cell.angle_beta   90.00
_cell.angle_gamma   90.00
#
_symmetry.space_group_name_H-M   'P 1'
#
loop_
_entity.id
_entity.type
_entity.pdbx_description
1 polymer ?
#
loop_
_entity_poly.entity_id
_entity_poly.type
_entity_poly.pdbx_seq_one_letter_code
_entity_poly.pdbx_strand_id
1 'polypeptide(L)'
;MVVRELTGGIYFGQPRGFGTNDKGEEIGFNTEIYSVSEIDRIARVAFEVARKRGGKLCSVDKANVLEASMLWRKRVTAIASEFPDVELSHMYVDNASMQLVRNPKQFDTIVTNNSYGDILSDEASMITGSIGMLPSASVGESGPGLFEPIHGSAPDIAGQVS
;
A
#
# COMPACT_ATOMS: atom_id res chain seq x y z
N MET A 1 8.32 -7.36 -2.62
CA MET A 1 7.99 -6.86 -1.26
C MET A 1 7.02 -5.70 -1.41
N VAL A 2 5.93 -5.67 -0.65
CA VAL A 2 4.97 -4.54 -0.65
C VAL A 2 5.12 -3.79 0.67
N VAL A 3 5.46 -2.52 0.59
CA VAL A 3 5.54 -1.59 1.73
C VAL A 3 4.29 -0.73 1.70
N ARG A 4 3.34 -1.05 2.58
CA ARG A 4 2.02 -0.43 2.67
C ARG A 4 2.00 0.59 3.80
N GLU A 5 1.50 1.79 3.53
CA GLU A 5 1.10 2.72 4.58
C GLU A 5 -0.12 2.16 5.32
N LEU A 6 -0.08 2.05 6.65
CA LEU A 6 -1.06 1.25 7.40
C LEU A 6 -2.00 2.07 8.32
N THR A 7 -1.65 3.30 8.65
CA THR A 7 -2.35 4.08 9.69
C THR A 7 -3.00 5.38 9.19
N GLY A 8 -3.02 5.61 7.87
CA GLY A 8 -3.67 6.77 7.24
C GLY A 8 -4.53 6.42 6.03
N GLY A 9 -4.76 7.42 5.18
CA GLY A 9 -5.55 7.31 3.96
C GLY A 9 -7.05 7.09 4.20
N ILE A 10 -7.75 6.61 3.18
CA ILE A 10 -9.21 6.44 3.15
C ILE A 10 -9.78 5.55 4.26
N TYR A 11 -8.94 4.70 4.85
CA TYR A 11 -9.33 3.80 5.95
C TYR A 11 -9.48 4.53 7.29
N PHE A 12 -8.86 5.70 7.45
CA PHE A 12 -8.91 6.50 8.68
C PHE A 12 -9.36 7.95 8.47
N GLY A 13 -9.34 8.41 7.22
CA GLY A 13 -9.65 9.79 6.86
C GLY A 13 -11.06 10.24 7.25
N GLN A 14 -11.14 11.52 7.62
CA GLN A 14 -12.37 12.22 7.99
C GLN A 14 -12.57 13.41 7.03
N PRO A 15 -13.83 13.78 6.71
CA PRO A 15 -15.07 13.16 7.21
C PRO A 15 -15.36 11.81 6.51
N ARG A 16 -16.10 10.93 7.21
CA ARG A 16 -16.64 9.68 6.65
C ARG A 16 -18.01 9.35 7.24
N GLY A 17 -18.81 8.61 6.49
CA GLY A 17 -20.11 8.15 6.96
C GLY A 17 -21.10 7.98 5.82
N PHE A 18 -22.37 7.95 6.18
CA PHE A 18 -23.49 7.95 5.25
C PHE A 18 -24.61 8.82 5.80
N GLY A 19 -25.48 9.30 4.93
CA GLY A 19 -26.59 10.18 5.28
C GLY A 19 -27.52 10.41 4.10
N THR A 20 -28.43 11.37 4.24
CA THR A 20 -29.37 11.73 3.19
C THR A 20 -29.07 13.15 2.72
N ASN A 21 -28.94 13.36 1.41
CA ASN A 21 -28.72 14.69 0.85
C ASN A 21 -30.03 15.52 0.84
N ASP A 22 -29.95 16.80 0.44
CA ASP A 22 -31.10 17.71 0.40
C ASP A 22 -32.23 17.26 -0.54
N LYS A 23 -31.96 16.31 -1.45
CA LYS A 23 -32.95 15.71 -2.37
C LYS A 23 -33.61 14.45 -1.80
N GLY A 24 -33.25 14.02 -0.59
CA GLY A 24 -33.75 12.77 -0.02
C GLY A 24 -33.01 11.51 -0.48
N GLU A 25 -31.87 11.64 -1.16
CA GLU A 25 -31.08 10.48 -1.63
C GLU A 25 -30.05 10.04 -0.59
N GLU A 26 -29.88 8.73 -0.40
CA GLU A 26 -28.80 8.18 0.43
C GLU A 26 -27.43 8.43 -0.23
N ILE A 27 -26.49 8.92 0.57
CA ILE A 27 -25.11 9.17 0.17
C ILE A 27 -24.16 8.50 1.16
N GLY A 28 -23.08 7.91 0.66
CA GLY A 28 -21.94 7.42 1.45
C GLY A 28 -20.68 8.16 1.04
N PHE A 29 -19.80 8.45 2.00
CA PHE A 29 -18.56 9.16 1.73
C PHE A 29 -17.43 8.71 2.65
N ASN A 30 -16.23 8.76 2.09
CA ASN A 30 -14.95 8.54 2.76
C ASN A 30 -13.94 9.54 2.20
N THR A 31 -12.89 9.83 2.97
CA THR A 31 -11.88 10.82 2.58
C THR A 31 -10.50 10.18 2.48
N GLU A 32 -9.95 10.12 1.27
CA GLU A 32 -8.54 9.79 1.04
C GLU A 32 -7.68 11.03 1.33
N ILE A 33 -6.94 11.01 2.45
CA ILE A 33 -6.14 12.13 2.90
C ILE A 33 -4.80 11.66 3.46
N TYR A 34 -3.74 12.39 3.11
CA TYR A 34 -2.39 12.20 3.60
C TYR A 34 -1.71 13.53 3.87
N SER A 35 -1.04 13.63 5.00
CA SER A 35 -0.07 14.68 5.29
C SER A 35 1.30 14.35 4.69
N VAL A 36 2.12 15.38 4.50
CA VAL A 36 3.50 15.22 4.03
C VAL A 36 4.31 14.30 4.93
N SER A 37 4.18 14.43 6.26
CA SER A 37 4.92 13.61 7.22
C SER A 37 4.58 12.12 7.13
N GLU A 38 3.32 11.77 6.87
CA GLU A 38 2.90 10.38 6.71
C GLU A 38 3.55 9.75 5.48
N ILE A 39 3.51 10.45 4.34
CA ILE A 39 4.10 10.00 3.08
C ILE A 39 5.62 9.89 3.20
N ASP A 40 6.25 10.93 3.75
CA ASP A 40 7.71 10.99 3.91
C ASP A 40 8.24 9.84 4.79
N ARG A 41 7.52 9.48 5.87
CA ARG A 41 7.91 8.37 6.76
C ARG A 41 7.88 7.02 6.03
N ILE A 42 6.76 6.69 5.37
CA ILE A 42 6.63 5.39 4.68
C ILE A 42 7.55 5.31 3.46
N ALA A 43 7.77 6.43 2.76
CA ALA A 43 8.72 6.50 1.65
C ALA A 43 10.14 6.15 2.11
N ARG A 44 10.64 6.75 3.20
CA ARG A 44 11.98 6.44 3.73
C ARG A 44 12.12 4.97 4.12
N VAL A 45 11.10 4.40 4.77
CA VAL A 45 11.08 2.96 5.08
C VAL A 45 11.21 2.13 3.80
N ALA A 46 10.44 2.46 2.76
CA ALA A 46 10.48 1.72 1.51
C ALA A 46 11.83 1.84 0.76
N PHE A 47 12.44 3.02 0.77
CA PHE A 47 13.79 3.21 0.21
C PHE A 47 14.84 2.39 0.95
N GLU A 48 14.82 2.39 2.29
CA GLU A 48 15.73 1.56 3.11
C GLU A 48 15.51 0.05 2.87
N VAL A 49 14.26 -0.38 2.68
CA VAL A 49 13.94 -1.76 2.30
C VAL A 49 14.48 -2.09 0.92
N ALA A 50 14.30 -1.22 -0.07
CA ALA A 50 14.81 -1.42 -1.43
C ALA A 50 16.34 -1.50 -1.47
N ARG A 51 17.04 -0.64 -0.71
CA ARG A 51 18.50 -0.64 -0.57
C ARG A 51 19.05 -1.98 -0.05
N LYS A 52 18.32 -2.64 0.86
CA LYS A 52 18.69 -3.96 1.41
C LYS A 52 18.33 -5.13 0.49
N ARG A 53 17.71 -4.86 -0.67
CA ARG A 53 17.20 -5.86 -1.60
C ARG A 53 17.84 -5.67 -2.98
N GLY A 54 17.05 -5.54 -4.03
CA GLY A 54 17.50 -5.39 -5.41
C GLY A 54 17.78 -3.94 -5.81
N GLY A 55 17.69 -2.98 -4.87
CA GLY A 55 17.96 -1.57 -5.13
C GLY A 55 16.90 -0.90 -6.02
N LYS A 56 15.70 -1.46 -6.14
CA LYS A 56 14.63 -0.92 -6.98
C LYS A 56 13.36 -0.67 -6.19
N LEU A 57 12.83 0.54 -6.31
CA LEU A 57 11.58 0.96 -5.69
C LEU A 57 10.56 1.39 -6.76
N CYS A 58 9.42 0.71 -6.78
CA CYS A 58 8.26 1.13 -7.57
C CYS A 58 7.24 1.80 -6.64
N SER A 59 7.02 3.11 -6.82
CA SER A 59 5.98 3.85 -6.13
C SER A 59 4.68 3.78 -6.91
N VAL A 60 3.63 3.25 -6.29
CA VAL A 60 2.32 3.07 -6.92
C VAL A 60 1.32 4.11 -6.43
N ASP A 61 0.60 4.74 -7.36
CA ASP A 61 -0.36 5.82 -7.06
C ASP A 61 -1.47 5.93 -8.12
N LYS A 62 -2.34 6.94 -8.01
CA LYS A 62 -3.29 7.36 -9.07
C LYS A 62 -3.16 8.86 -9.38
N ALA A 63 -1.92 9.33 -9.56
CA ALA A 63 -1.61 10.76 -9.68
C ALA A 63 -2.16 11.42 -10.97
N ASN A 64 -2.69 10.65 -11.92
CA ASN A 64 -3.42 11.18 -13.07
C ASN A 64 -4.85 11.65 -12.74
N VAL A 65 -5.36 11.34 -11.54
CA VAL A 65 -6.72 11.68 -11.13
C VAL A 65 -6.77 12.33 -9.74
N LEU A 66 -6.05 11.79 -8.75
CA LEU A 66 -6.25 12.14 -7.34
C LEU A 66 -5.17 13.08 -6.80
N GLU A 67 -5.55 14.19 -6.18
CA GLU A 67 -4.63 15.15 -5.54
C GLU A 67 -3.81 14.50 -4.42
N ALA A 68 -4.43 13.60 -3.63
CA ALA A 68 -3.71 12.82 -2.61
C ALA A 68 -2.58 11.99 -3.24
N SER A 69 -2.81 11.41 -4.42
CA SER A 69 -1.78 10.69 -5.19
C SER A 69 -0.76 11.61 -5.85
N MET A 70 -1.14 12.82 -6.28
CA MET A 70 -0.19 13.81 -6.78
C MET A 70 0.77 14.25 -5.68
N LEU A 71 0.25 14.51 -4.47
CA LEU A 71 1.07 14.81 -3.30
C LEU A 71 1.98 13.62 -2.95
N TRP A 72 1.43 12.40 -2.95
CA TRP A 72 2.19 11.17 -2.75
C TRP A 72 3.40 11.09 -3.69
N ARG A 73 3.15 11.16 -5.01
CA ARG A 73 4.20 11.12 -6.03
C ARG A 73 5.24 12.22 -5.80
N LYS A 74 4.79 13.47 -5.60
CA LYS A 74 5.67 14.61 -5.35
C LYS A 74 6.62 14.37 -4.18
N ARG A 75 6.11 13.82 -3.07
CA ARG A 75 6.91 13.56 -1.87
C ARG A 75 7.87 12.39 -2.07
N VAL A 76 7.40 11.27 -2.62
CA VAL A 76 8.27 10.11 -2.90
C VAL A 76 9.42 10.49 -3.85
N THR A 77 9.13 11.27 -4.91
CA THR A 77 10.18 11.78 -5.82
C THR A 77 11.17 12.68 -5.09
N ALA A 78 10.73 13.54 -4.17
CA ALA A 78 11.63 14.41 -3.41
C ALA A 78 12.57 13.60 -2.48
N ILE A 79 12.02 12.60 -1.78
CA ILE A 79 12.79 11.70 -0.91
C ILE A 79 13.85 10.91 -1.68
N ALA A 80 13.63 10.60 -2.97
CA ALA A 80 14.59 9.86 -3.80
C ALA A 80 16.00 10.49 -3.81
N SER A 81 16.10 11.82 -3.66
CA SER A 81 17.39 12.53 -3.57
C SER A 81 18.22 12.14 -2.34
N GLU A 82 17.60 11.64 -1.28
CA GLU A 82 18.25 11.09 -0.08
C GLU A 82 18.80 9.66 -0.33
N PHE A 83 18.38 9.00 -1.42
CA PHE A 83 18.68 7.59 -1.75
C PHE A 83 19.16 7.42 -3.20
N PRO A 84 20.30 8.03 -3.58
CA PRO A 84 20.78 8.03 -4.98
C PRO A 84 21.17 6.64 -5.51
N ASP A 85 21.31 5.65 -4.63
CA ASP A 85 21.63 4.26 -4.93
C ASP A 85 20.38 3.37 -5.17
N VAL A 86 19.17 3.92 -5.05
CA VAL A 86 17.91 3.21 -5.31
C VAL A 86 17.26 3.73 -6.60
N GLU A 87 17.00 2.82 -7.54
CA GLU A 87 16.25 3.12 -8.77
C GLU A 87 14.77 3.35 -8.43
N LEU A 88 14.31 4.60 -8.49
CA LEU A 88 12.90 4.95 -8.33
C LEU A 88 12.15 4.89 -9.67
N SER A 89 11.02 4.21 -9.67
CA SER A 89 10.02 4.25 -10.74
C SER A 89 8.63 4.57 -10.17
N HIS A 90 7.73 5.05 -11.04
CA HIS A 90 6.33 5.29 -10.68
C HIS A 90 5.40 4.51 -11.59
N MET A 91 4.33 3.94 -11.01
CA MET A 91 3.33 3.20 -11.76
C MET A 91 1.92 3.53 -11.26
N TYR A 92 0.93 3.56 -12.14
CA TYR A 92 -0.45 3.69 -11.70
C TYR A 92 -0.99 2.37 -11.16
N VAL A 93 -1.88 2.43 -10.16
CA VAL A 93 -2.41 1.23 -9.48
C VAL A 93 -3.09 0.22 -10.41
N ASP A 94 -3.79 0.69 -11.44
CA ASP A 94 -4.39 -0.18 -12.46
C ASP A 94 -3.33 -0.89 -13.30
N ASN A 95 -2.30 -0.17 -13.74
CA ASN A 95 -1.18 -0.79 -14.44
C ASN A 95 -0.39 -1.72 -13.52
N ALA A 96 -0.19 -1.38 -12.25
CA ALA A 96 0.49 -2.22 -11.27
C ALA A 96 -0.22 -3.57 -11.10
N SER A 97 -1.55 -3.57 -10.99
CA SER A 97 -2.34 -4.80 -10.97
C SER A 97 -2.12 -5.64 -12.23
N MET A 98 -2.23 -5.04 -13.42
CA MET A 98 -1.94 -5.75 -14.68
C MET A 98 -0.51 -6.32 -14.74
N GLN A 99 0.47 -5.57 -14.24
CA GLN A 99 1.88 -5.98 -14.24
C GLN A 99 2.18 -7.10 -13.24
N LEU A 100 1.48 -7.14 -12.11
CA LEU A 100 1.58 -8.26 -11.15
C LEU A 100 1.17 -9.57 -11.83
N VAL A 101 0.08 -9.57 -12.60
CA VAL A 101 -0.31 -10.76 -13.38
C VAL A 101 0.65 -11.04 -14.54
N ARG A 102 1.02 -10.00 -15.31
CA ARG A 102 1.74 -10.16 -16.58
C ARG A 102 3.22 -10.50 -16.40
N ASN A 103 3.92 -9.82 -15.50
CA ASN A 103 5.35 -9.99 -15.27
C ASN A 103 5.71 -9.59 -13.82
N PRO A 104 5.32 -10.38 -12.81
CA PRO A 104 5.52 -10.04 -11.40
C PRO A 104 7.01 -9.92 -11.03
N LYS A 105 7.89 -10.62 -11.74
CA LYS A 105 9.35 -10.63 -11.50
C LYS A 105 10.03 -9.28 -11.73
N GLN A 106 9.35 -8.31 -12.36
CA GLN A 106 9.90 -6.96 -12.53
C GLN A 106 9.97 -6.18 -11.22
N PHE A 107 9.16 -6.55 -10.22
CA PHE A 107 9.07 -5.82 -8.96
C PHE A 107 10.06 -6.36 -7.93
N ASP A 108 10.86 -5.46 -7.35
CA ASP A 108 11.63 -5.74 -6.15
C ASP A 108 10.86 -5.27 -4.89
N THR A 109 10.77 -3.94 -4.74
CA THR A 109 10.03 -3.28 -3.66
C THR A 109 8.96 -2.38 -4.24
N ILE A 110 7.73 -2.50 -3.74
CA ILE A 110 6.60 -1.63 -4.06
C ILE A 110 6.31 -0.78 -2.83
N VAL A 111 6.05 0.51 -3.00
CA VAL A 111 5.50 1.38 -1.94
C VAL A 111 4.21 2.03 -2.42
N THR A 112 3.19 2.03 -1.57
CA THR A 112 1.87 2.57 -1.94
C THR A 112 1.05 2.93 -0.69
N ASN A 113 -0.07 3.62 -0.90
CA ASN A 113 -0.98 4.03 0.16
C ASN A 113 -1.71 2.82 0.79
N ASN A 114 -2.56 3.09 1.77
CA ASN A 114 -3.23 2.05 2.54
C ASN A 114 -4.13 1.15 1.68
N SER A 115 -5.09 1.74 0.95
CA SER A 115 -6.07 0.96 0.18
C SER A 115 -5.45 0.25 -1.03
N TYR A 116 -4.53 0.89 -1.76
CA TYR A 116 -3.84 0.24 -2.88
C TYR A 116 -2.87 -0.83 -2.39
N GLY A 117 -2.23 -0.61 -1.24
CA GLY A 117 -1.35 -1.59 -0.61
C GLY A 117 -2.09 -2.86 -0.26
N ASP A 118 -3.29 -2.73 0.32
CA ASP A 118 -4.21 -3.83 0.62
C ASP A 118 -4.47 -4.71 -0.61
N ILE A 119 -4.96 -4.08 -1.68
CA ILE A 119 -5.36 -4.75 -2.92
C ILE A 119 -4.16 -5.43 -3.58
N LEU A 120 -3.05 -4.70 -3.75
CA LEU A 120 -1.87 -5.22 -4.45
C LEU A 120 -1.14 -6.28 -3.63
N SER A 121 -1.16 -6.20 -2.29
CA SER A 121 -0.58 -7.25 -1.45
C SER A 121 -1.37 -8.55 -1.57
N ASP A 122 -2.69 -8.51 -1.60
CA ASP A 122 -3.53 -9.71 -1.78
C ASP A 122 -3.35 -10.31 -3.18
N GLU A 123 -3.29 -9.47 -4.21
CA GLU A 123 -3.04 -9.90 -5.58
C GLU A 123 -1.66 -10.58 -5.70
N ALA A 124 -0.60 -9.94 -5.19
CA ALA A 124 0.73 -10.52 -5.16
C ALA A 124 0.77 -11.84 -4.39
N SER A 125 -0.01 -11.95 -3.31
CA SER A 125 -0.09 -13.14 -2.49
C SER A 125 -0.68 -14.33 -3.24
N MET A 126 -1.77 -14.10 -3.97
CA MET A 126 -2.39 -15.13 -4.79
C MET A 126 -1.46 -15.62 -5.91
N ILE A 127 -0.69 -14.72 -6.53
CA ILE A 127 0.27 -15.07 -7.59
C ILE A 127 1.37 -16.01 -7.10
N THR A 128 1.77 -15.92 -5.83
CA THR A 128 2.77 -16.85 -5.25
C THR A 128 2.22 -18.25 -4.97
N GLY A 129 0.90 -18.46 -5.08
CA GLY A 129 0.25 -19.75 -4.97
C GLY A 129 0.01 -20.25 -3.55
N SER A 130 0.35 -19.48 -2.51
CA SER A 130 0.02 -19.83 -1.12
C SER A 130 -0.12 -18.60 -0.23
N ILE A 131 -1.36 -18.18 -0.02
CA ILE A 131 -1.74 -17.13 0.94
C ILE A 131 -1.24 -17.45 2.37
N GLY A 132 -1.19 -18.73 2.74
CA GLY A 132 -0.79 -19.21 4.07
C GLY A 132 0.70 -19.04 4.42
N MET A 133 1.56 -18.77 3.43
CA MET A 133 3.01 -18.72 3.63
C MET A 133 3.60 -17.30 3.71
N LEU A 134 2.76 -16.27 3.67
CA LEU A 134 3.24 -14.90 3.55
C LEU A 134 3.20 -14.17 4.91
N PRO A 135 4.37 -13.91 5.51
CA PRO A 135 4.44 -13.11 6.73
C PRO A 135 4.19 -11.63 6.40
N SER A 136 3.42 -10.95 7.25
CA SER A 136 3.36 -9.48 7.26
C SER A 136 4.06 -8.91 8.49
N ALA A 137 4.53 -7.68 8.37
CA ALA A 137 5.14 -6.94 9.47
C ALA A 137 4.64 -5.49 9.45
N SER A 138 4.02 -5.08 10.53
CA SER A 138 3.53 -3.73 10.77
C SER A 138 4.47 -3.07 11.78
N VAL A 139 5.37 -2.21 11.29
CA VAL A 139 6.45 -1.64 12.10
C VAL A 139 6.13 -0.18 12.41
N GLY A 140 6.03 0.15 13.70
CA GLY A 140 5.92 1.53 14.18
C GLY A 140 7.28 2.25 14.24
N GLU A 141 7.25 3.58 14.30
CA GLU A 141 8.45 4.44 14.32
C GLU A 141 9.31 4.22 15.57
N SER A 142 8.68 3.91 16.71
CA SER A 142 9.34 3.51 17.97
C SER A 142 8.38 2.65 18.78
N GLY A 143 8.46 1.32 18.66
CA GLY A 143 7.57 0.40 19.38
C GLY A 143 7.61 -1.04 18.84
N PRO A 144 6.90 -1.97 19.50
CA PRO A 144 6.85 -3.36 19.05
C PRO A 144 6.23 -3.43 17.65
N GLY A 145 6.87 -4.20 16.75
CA GLY A 145 6.27 -4.54 15.47
C GLY A 145 5.16 -5.58 15.66
N LEU A 146 4.03 -5.39 15.00
CA LEU A 146 2.96 -6.38 14.93
C LEU A 146 3.23 -7.28 13.72
N PHE A 147 3.35 -8.59 13.96
CA PHE A 147 3.57 -9.58 12.92
C PHE A 147 2.35 -10.49 12.85
N GLU A 148 1.65 -10.45 11.72
CA GLU A 148 0.43 -11.24 11.49
C GLU A 148 0.55 -12.00 10.17
N PRO A 149 -0.02 -13.21 10.06
CA PRO A 149 -0.22 -13.82 8.74
C PRO A 149 -1.18 -12.94 7.93
N ILE A 150 -0.91 -12.75 6.63
CA ILE A 150 -1.72 -11.87 5.77
C ILE A 150 -3.15 -12.38 5.55
N HIS A 151 -3.42 -13.64 5.87
CA HIS A 151 -4.70 -14.26 5.61
C HIS A 151 -5.67 -14.00 6.74
N GLY A 152 -6.93 -13.72 6.40
CA GLY A 152 -8.02 -13.66 7.38
C GLY A 152 -8.19 -14.99 8.12
N SER A 153 -9.16 -15.05 9.02
CA SER A 153 -9.42 -16.22 9.88
C SER A 153 -9.79 -17.51 9.14
N ALA A 154 -9.96 -17.49 7.81
CA ALA A 154 -10.35 -18.62 6.96
C ALA A 154 -11.46 -19.49 7.63
N PRO A 155 -12.63 -18.89 7.93
CA PRO A 155 -13.68 -19.53 8.74
C PRO A 155 -14.27 -20.78 8.08
N ASP A 156 -14.12 -20.91 6.76
CA ASP A 156 -14.51 -22.06 5.94
C ASP A 156 -13.70 -23.32 6.23
N ILE A 157 -12.46 -23.19 6.72
CA ILE A 157 -11.58 -24.32 7.11
C ILE A 157 -11.26 -24.34 8.62
N ALA A 158 -11.79 -23.38 9.39
CA ALA A 158 -11.59 -23.31 10.83
C ALA A 158 -12.16 -24.56 11.53
N GLY A 159 -11.28 -25.35 12.15
CA GLY A 159 -11.65 -26.58 12.86
C GLY A 159 -11.70 -27.86 12.00
N GLN A 160 -11.30 -27.81 10.73
CA GLN A 160 -11.25 -28.98 9.84
C GLN A 160 -9.87 -29.63 9.76
N VAL A 161 -9.22 -29.84 10.91
CA VAL A 161 -7.98 -30.62 10.99
C VAL A 161 -8.30 -31.96 11.66
N SER A 162 -8.46 -33.01 10.84
CA SER A 162 -8.41 -34.42 11.25
C SER A 162 -7.06 -35.01 10.88
#